data_AF-A0A924RW24-F1
#
_entry.id   AF-A0A924RW24-F1
#
_cell.length_a   1.000
_cell.length_b   1.000
_cell.length_c   1.000
_cell.angle_alpha   90.00
_cell.angle_beta   90.00
_cell.angle_gamma   90.00
#
_symmetry.space_group_name_H-M   'P 1'
#
loop_
_entity.id
_entity.type
_entity.pdbx_description
1 polymer ?
#
loop_
_entity_poly.entity_id
_entity_poly.type
_entity_poly.pdbx_seq_one_letter_code
_entity_poly.pdbx_strand_id
1 'polypeptide(L)'
;MKFESCKNNLIEQYQLHQAENLFGAKKTDLEINDLGFFRYKKTNLNGKVEYYSVKIENFQNVDYLGNEDGGWLIINCKPETIIFQTYNDKNGNEDEMIDQIKIPMKNTGVESLNLISLNFQEIKNLFLTQ
;
A
#
# COMPACT_ATOMS: atom_id res chain seq x y z
N MET A 1 0.63 13.40 17.34
CA MET A 1 1.26 12.24 18.02
C MET A 1 0.64 10.91 17.60
N LYS A 2 -0.68 10.70 17.75
CA LYS A 2 -1.31 9.41 17.41
C LYS A 2 -1.25 9.06 15.91
N PHE A 3 -1.54 10.02 15.01
CA PHE A 3 -1.46 9.80 13.55
C PHE A 3 -0.07 9.32 13.10
N GLU A 4 0.98 10.00 13.57
CA GLU A 4 2.36 9.65 13.26
C GLU A 4 2.75 8.25 13.77
N SER A 5 2.31 7.90 14.98
CA SER A 5 2.54 6.55 15.52
C SER A 5 1.83 5.48 14.68
N CYS A 6 0.58 5.70 14.27
CA CYS A 6 -0.13 4.76 13.41
C CYS A 6 0.53 4.61 12.04
N LYS A 7 0.96 5.73 11.45
CA LYS A 7 1.72 5.75 10.20
C LYS A 7 3.01 4.93 10.30
N ASN A 8 3.80 5.16 11.34
CA ASN A 8 5.07 4.47 11.53
C ASN A 8 4.88 2.97 11.74
N ASN A 9 3.90 2.57 12.58
CA ASN A 9 3.56 1.16 12.77
C ASN A 9 3.16 0.49 11.44
N LEU A 10 2.35 1.15 10.61
CA LEU A 10 1.96 0.62 9.30
C LEU A 10 3.17 0.44 8.38
N ILE A 11 4.05 1.43 8.31
CA ILE A 11 5.28 1.38 7.49
C ILE A 11 6.22 0.27 7.99
N GLU A 12 6.38 0.12 9.30
CA GLU A 12 7.22 -0.92 9.91
C GLU A 12 6.68 -2.32 9.59
N GLN A 13 5.37 -2.54 9.73
CA GLN A 13 4.73 -3.82 9.36
C GLN A 13 4.90 -4.12 7.87
N TYR A 14 4.73 -3.12 7.01
CA TYR A 14 5.01 -3.25 5.59
C TYR A 14 6.48 -3.64 5.34
N GLN A 15 7.45 -2.95 5.93
CA GLN A 15 8.88 -3.25 5.74
C GLN A 15 9.29 -4.64 6.25
N LEU A 16 8.69 -5.09 7.35
CA LEU A 16 8.94 -6.40 7.95
C LEU A 16 8.47 -7.54 7.04
N HIS A 17 7.33 -7.34 6.38
CA HIS A 17 6.61 -8.38 5.67
C HIS A 17 6.61 -8.23 4.14
N GLN A 18 7.22 -7.18 3.58
CA GLN A 18 7.28 -6.96 2.14
C GLN A 18 7.89 -8.17 1.39
N ALA A 19 7.27 -8.53 0.28
CA ALA A 19 7.62 -9.71 -0.50
C ALA A 19 7.79 -9.42 -2.01
N GLU A 20 7.73 -8.16 -2.43
CA GLU A 20 7.78 -7.75 -3.83
C GLU A 20 9.08 -8.16 -4.52
N ASN A 21 10.16 -8.30 -3.77
CA ASN A 21 11.43 -8.82 -4.29
C ASN A 21 11.30 -10.26 -4.81
N LEU A 22 10.41 -11.07 -4.24
CA LEU A 22 10.07 -12.41 -4.74
C LEU A 22 9.29 -12.34 -6.07
N PHE A 23 8.70 -11.19 -6.39
CA PHE A 23 7.93 -10.91 -7.59
C PHE A 23 8.66 -9.98 -8.57
N GLY A 24 10.00 -9.88 -8.46
CA GLY A 24 10.82 -9.15 -9.42
C GLY A 24 10.89 -7.63 -9.20
N ALA A 25 10.44 -7.12 -8.05
CA ALA A 25 10.73 -5.76 -7.64
C ALA A 25 12.19 -5.61 -7.17
N LYS A 26 12.87 -4.60 -7.70
CA LYS A 26 14.19 -4.17 -7.23
C LYS A 26 14.10 -3.32 -5.98
N LYS A 27 13.09 -2.45 -5.91
CA LYS A 27 12.86 -1.52 -4.79
C LYS A 27 11.38 -1.21 -4.69
N THR A 28 10.92 -1.05 -3.45
CA THR A 28 9.59 -0.54 -3.15
C THR A 28 9.66 0.56 -2.11
N ASP A 29 8.73 1.51 -2.18
CA ASP A 29 8.59 2.63 -1.27
C ASP A 29 7.09 2.79 -0.92
N LEU A 30 6.78 2.92 0.38
CA LEU A 30 5.44 3.22 0.88
C LEU A 30 5.54 4.51 1.71
N GLU A 31 4.72 5.50 1.36
CA GLU A 31 4.71 6.82 1.98
C GLU A 31 3.28 7.23 2.31
N ILE A 32 3.11 7.85 3.49
CA ILE A 32 1.92 8.62 3.83
C ILE A 32 2.40 10.02 4.20
N ASN A 33 1.91 11.04 3.50
CA ASN A 33 2.33 12.42 3.76
C ASN A 33 1.26 13.23 4.50
N ASP A 34 1.68 14.39 5.00
CA ASP A 34 0.84 15.29 5.80
C ASP A 34 -0.31 15.92 4.98
N LEU A 35 -0.23 15.86 3.64
CA LEU A 35 -1.31 16.27 2.73
C LEU A 35 -2.38 15.18 2.57
N GLY A 36 -2.23 14.04 3.25
CA GLY A 36 -3.20 12.95 3.23
C GLY A 36 -3.10 12.04 2.00
N PHE A 37 -1.95 12.02 1.32
CA PHE A 37 -1.72 11.05 0.25
C PHE A 37 -1.04 9.80 0.80
N PHE A 38 -1.62 8.65 0.47
CA PHE A 38 -0.93 7.37 0.47
C PHE A 38 -0.30 7.16 -0.91
N ARG A 39 0.97 6.79 -0.92
CA ARG A 39 1.75 6.51 -2.12
C ARG A 39 2.47 5.19 -1.97
N TYR A 40 2.35 4.36 -3.00
CA TYR A 40 3.09 3.12 -3.09
C TYR A 40 3.79 3.10 -4.45
N LYS A 41 5.11 2.89 -4.43
CA LYS A 41 5.95 2.88 -5.62
C LYS A 41 6.71 1.58 -5.68
N LYS A 42 6.65 0.89 -6.81
CA LYS A 42 7.39 -0.34 -7.09
C LYS A 42 8.28 -0.15 -8.31
N THR A 43 9.58 -0.33 -8.14
CA THR A 43 10.57 -0.32 -9.22
C THR A 43 10.99 -1.75 -9.50
N ASN A 44 10.67 -2.25 -10.68
CA ASN A 44 10.96 -3.61 -11.12
C ASN A 44 12.40 -3.76 -11.62
N LEU A 45 12.94 -4.99 -11.61
CA LEU A 45 14.29 -5.30 -12.08
C LEU A 45 14.55 -4.88 -13.53
N ASN A 46 13.50 -4.86 -14.35
CA ASN A 46 13.56 -4.42 -15.75
C ASN A 46 13.53 -2.89 -15.93
N GLY A 47 13.46 -2.11 -14.85
CA GLY A 47 13.39 -0.65 -14.87
C GLY A 47 11.97 -0.07 -14.94
N LYS A 48 10.93 -0.90 -15.15
CA LYS A 48 9.53 -0.47 -15.07
C LYS A 48 9.25 0.05 -13.66
N VAL A 49 8.62 1.20 -13.56
CA VAL A 49 8.13 1.76 -12.31
C VAL A 49 6.61 1.72 -12.35
N GLU A 50 6.02 1.25 -11.27
CA GLU A 50 4.58 1.31 -10.98
C GLU A 50 4.39 2.29 -9.81
N TYR A 51 3.45 3.20 -9.95
CA TYR A 51 3.19 4.26 -8.99
C TYR A 51 1.69 4.35 -8.72
N TYR A 52 1.34 4.20 -7.44
CA TYR A 52 -0.03 4.25 -6.96
C TYR A 52 -0.15 5.46 -6.03
N SER A 53 -1.14 6.31 -6.24
CA SER A 53 -1.42 7.45 -5.37
C SER A 53 -2.91 7.62 -5.12
N VAL A 54 -3.28 7.79 -3.85
CA VAL A 54 -4.67 7.96 -3.45
C VAL A 54 -4.74 8.82 -2.19
N LYS A 55 -5.82 9.58 -2.04
CA LYS A 55 -6.11 10.30 -0.80
C LYS A 55 -6.67 9.36 0.26
N ILE A 56 -6.20 9.50 1.50
CA ILE A 56 -6.62 8.70 2.66
C ILE A 56 -8.15 8.73 2.84
N GLU A 57 -8.82 9.84 2.50
CA GLU A 57 -10.29 9.98 2.57
C GLU A 57 -11.05 8.93 1.73
N ASN A 58 -10.39 8.34 0.73
CA ASN A 58 -10.97 7.36 -0.19
C ASN A 58 -10.73 5.91 0.24
N PHE A 59 -9.97 5.67 1.31
CA PHE A 59 -9.79 4.33 1.87
C PHE A 59 -11.10 3.73 2.35
N GLN A 60 -11.31 2.43 2.10
CA GLN A 60 -12.50 1.70 2.56
C GLN A 60 -12.12 0.68 3.64
N ASN A 61 -11.38 -0.36 3.27
CA ASN A 61 -10.92 -1.41 4.17
C ASN A 61 -9.63 -2.03 3.63
N VAL A 62 -9.08 -2.97 4.40
CA VAL A 62 -7.93 -3.77 4.02
C VAL A 62 -8.28 -5.22 4.22
N ASP A 63 -8.10 -6.01 3.16
CA ASP A 63 -8.28 -7.46 3.19
C ASP A 63 -6.91 -8.16 3.07
N TYR A 64 -6.85 -9.41 3.51
CA TYR A 64 -5.68 -10.26 3.30
C TYR A 64 -6.09 -11.58 2.66
N LEU A 65 -5.49 -11.91 1.52
CA LEU A 65 -5.72 -13.16 0.81
C LEU A 65 -4.45 -13.99 0.83
N GLY A 66 -4.41 -15.01 1.69
CA GLY A 66 -3.28 -15.91 1.82
C GLY A 66 -3.31 -16.73 3.10
N ASN A 67 -2.13 -17.15 3.55
CA ASN A 67 -1.91 -17.83 4.82
C ASN A 67 -0.77 -17.14 5.59
N GLU A 68 -0.31 -17.75 6.68
CA GLU A 68 0.76 -17.19 7.51
C GLU A 68 2.12 -17.13 6.77
N ASP A 69 2.37 -18.01 5.81
CA ASP A 69 3.62 -18.01 5.03
C ASP A 69 3.65 -16.89 3.99
N GLY A 70 2.51 -16.54 3.41
CA GLY A 70 2.40 -15.42 2.49
C GLY A 70 1.03 -15.23 1.86
N GLY A 71 0.87 -14.07 1.22
CA GLY A 71 -0.40 -13.63 0.68
C GLY A 71 -0.35 -12.24 0.08
N TRP A 72 -1.53 -11.68 -0.15
CA TRP A 72 -1.73 -10.36 -0.72
C TRP A 72 -2.53 -9.51 0.24
N LEU A 73 -1.93 -8.39 0.67
CA LEU A 73 -2.65 -7.30 1.31
C LEU A 73 -3.36 -6.51 0.22
N ILE A 74 -4.68 -6.38 0.34
CA ILE A 74 -5.53 -5.70 -0.62
C ILE A 74 -6.08 -4.46 0.06
N ILE A 75 -5.60 -3.29 -0.36
CA ILE A 75 -6.10 -2.00 0.10
C ILE A 75 -7.23 -1.59 -0.84
N ASN A 76 -8.47 -1.64 -0.36
CA ASN A 76 -9.63 -1.22 -1.15
C ASN A 76 -9.91 0.27 -0.91
N CYS A 77 -10.13 0.98 -2.01
CA CYS A 77 -10.50 2.39 -2.04
C CYS A 77 -11.85 2.56 -2.75
N LYS A 78 -12.41 3.76 -2.68
CA LYS A 78 -13.57 4.11 -3.51
C LYS A 78 -13.23 3.89 -5.00
N PRO A 79 -14.21 3.48 -5.83
CA PRO A 79 -13.99 3.31 -7.27
C PRO A 79 -13.36 4.54 -7.92
N GLU A 80 -12.43 4.31 -8.84
CA GLU A 80 -11.77 5.36 -9.65
C GLU A 80 -11.06 6.44 -8.81
N THR A 81 -10.47 6.08 -7.66
CA THR A 81 -9.78 7.06 -6.80
C THR A 81 -8.28 6.85 -6.64
N ILE A 82 -7.76 5.67 -7.01
CA ILE A 82 -6.32 5.44 -7.04
C ILE A 82 -5.82 5.81 -8.42
N ILE A 83 -4.92 6.78 -8.49
CA ILE A 83 -4.17 7.09 -9.71
C ILE A 83 -3.05 6.05 -9.81
N PHE A 84 -3.12 5.19 -10.83
CA PHE A 84 -2.09 4.22 -11.17
C PHE A 84 -1.37 4.65 -12.44
N GLN A 85 -0.06 4.81 -12.32
CA GLN A 85 0.80 5.24 -13.41
C GLN A 85 2.00 4.32 -13.54
N THR A 86 2.38 4.02 -14.78
CA THR A 86 3.62 3.30 -15.07
C THR A 86 4.62 4.16 -15.82
N TYR A 87 5.91 3.91 -15.59
CA TYR A 87 7.01 4.56 -16.29
C TYR A 87 8.03 3.52 -16.74
N ASN A 88 8.67 3.77 -17.89
CA ASN A 88 9.65 2.87 -18.50
C ASN A 88 9.10 1.48 -18.79
N ASP A 89 7.80 1.37 -19.06
CA ASP A 89 7.23 0.12 -19.53
C ASP A 89 7.55 -0.07 -21.02
N LYS A 90 8.02 -1.28 -21.38
CA LYS A 90 8.33 -1.64 -22.77
C LYS A 90 7.08 -1.66 -23.65
N ASN A 91 5.91 -1.87 -23.06
CA ASN A 91 4.63 -1.90 -23.77
C ASN A 91 3.96 -0.52 -23.86
N GLY A 92 4.57 0.53 -23.29
CA GLY A 92 4.00 1.86 -23.16
C GLY A 92 3.51 2.12 -21.74
N ASN A 93 3.60 3.38 -21.32
CA ASN A 93 3.18 3.81 -19.99
C ASN A 93 1.65 3.80 -19.88
N GLU A 94 1.17 3.35 -18.73
CA GLU A 94 -0.24 3.31 -18.34
C GLU A 94 -0.54 4.52 -17.43
N ASP A 95 -1.74 5.07 -17.55
CA ASP A 95 -2.29 6.11 -16.68
C ASP A 95 -3.79 5.83 -16.53
N GLU A 96 -4.17 5.24 -15.42
CA GLU A 96 -5.53 4.77 -15.17
C GLU A 96 -5.97 5.02 -13.73
N MET A 97 -7.29 5.02 -13.53
CA MET A 97 -7.89 5.06 -12.21
C MET A 97 -8.35 3.66 -11.81
N ILE A 98 -7.92 3.20 -10.65
CA ILE A 98 -8.26 1.88 -10.10
C ILE A 98 -8.87 2.01 -8.69
N ASP A 99 -9.30 0.88 -8.13
CA ASP A 99 -9.99 0.78 -6.84
C ASP A 99 -9.22 -0.04 -5.79
N GLN A 100 -8.17 -0.78 -6.19
CA GLN A 100 -7.39 -1.63 -5.29
C GLN A 100 -5.88 -1.47 -5.47
N ILE A 101 -5.14 -1.50 -4.36
CA ILE A 101 -3.68 -1.70 -4.36
C ILE A 101 -3.41 -3.09 -3.77
N LYS A 102 -2.65 -3.92 -4.48
CA LYS A 102 -2.29 -5.27 -4.05
C LYS A 102 -0.80 -5.34 -3.71
N ILE A 103 -0.49 -5.60 -2.44
CA ILE A 103 0.88 -5.65 -1.92
C ILE A 103 1.16 -7.09 -1.47
N PRO A 104 2.13 -7.79 -2.08
CA PRO A 104 2.48 -9.13 -1.63
C PRO A 104 3.20 -9.06 -0.29
N MET A 105 2.81 -9.94 0.63
CA MET A 105 3.41 -10.06 1.96
C MET A 105 3.87 -11.49 2.23
N LYS A 106 4.85 -11.65 3.12
CA LYS A 106 5.40 -12.93 3.59
C LYS A 106 5.43 -13.00 5.11
N ASN A 107 5.35 -14.21 5.65
CA ASN A 107 5.49 -14.50 7.08
C ASN A 107 4.60 -13.57 7.94
N THR A 108 3.34 -13.35 7.52
CA THR A 108 2.45 -12.36 8.13
C THR A 108 1.41 -13.10 8.98
N GLY A 109 1.65 -13.13 10.30
CA GLY A 109 0.73 -13.72 11.25
C GLY A 109 -0.50 -12.84 11.51
N VAL A 110 -1.50 -13.43 12.18
CA VAL A 110 -2.78 -12.76 12.50
C VAL A 110 -2.59 -11.46 13.30
N GLU A 111 -1.61 -11.42 14.22
CA GLU A 111 -1.31 -10.22 15.02
C GLU A 111 -0.86 -9.04 14.13
N SER A 112 0.07 -9.28 13.20
CA SER A 112 0.52 -8.28 12.23
C SER A 112 -0.64 -7.79 11.36
N LEU A 113 -1.50 -8.69 10.87
CA LEU A 113 -2.68 -8.32 10.08
C LEU A 113 -3.65 -7.44 10.86
N ASN A 114 -3.92 -7.79 12.12
CA ASN A 114 -4.76 -6.97 13.01
C ASN A 114 -4.15 -5.59 13.24
N LEU A 115 -2.82 -5.52 13.43
CA LEU A 115 -2.11 -4.27 13.61
C LEU A 115 -2.15 -3.39 12.35
N ILE A 116 -1.96 -3.97 11.17
CA ILE A 116 -2.08 -3.28 9.88
C ILE A 116 -3.49 -2.72 9.71
N SER A 117 -4.51 -3.57 9.90
CA SER A 117 -5.91 -3.17 9.75
C SER A 117 -6.31 -2.05 10.71
N LEU A 118 -5.93 -2.17 11.99
CA LEU A 118 -6.18 -1.15 13.00
C LEU A 118 -5.52 0.18 12.65
N ASN A 119 -4.22 0.17 12.34
CA ASN A 119 -3.50 1.40 12.00
C ASN A 119 -4.05 2.05 10.74
N PHE A 120 -4.43 1.26 9.74
CA PHE A 120 -5.06 1.78 8.51
C PHE A 120 -6.37 2.52 8.80
N GLN A 121 -7.25 1.94 9.63
CA GLN A 121 -8.51 2.58 10.03
C GLN A 121 -8.27 3.83 10.88
N GLU A 122 -7.34 3.78 11.82
CA GLU A 122 -6.99 4.93 12.67
C GLU A 122 -6.39 6.08 11.87
N ILE A 123 -5.50 5.81 10.90
CA ILE A 123 -4.95 6.83 10.00
C ILE A 123 -6.08 7.56 9.27
N LYS A 124 -7.05 6.81 8.71
CA LYS A 124 -8.20 7.40 8.04
C LYS A 124 -9.03 8.27 8.97
N ASN A 125 -9.42 7.74 10.13
CA ASN A 125 -10.25 8.47 11.08
C ASN A 125 -9.57 9.75 11.58
N LEU A 126 -8.30 9.65 11.96
CA LEU A 126 -7.53 10.78 12.46
C LEU A 126 -7.31 11.84 11.38
N PHE A 127 -7.18 11.46 10.11
CA PHE A 127 -7.08 12.43 9.01
C PHE A 127 -8.40 13.17 8.77
N LEU A 128 -9.54 12.50 8.89
CA LEU A 128 -10.86 13.11 8.66
C LEU A 128 -11.36 13.98 9.82
N THR A 129 -10.81 13.83 11.02
CA THR A 129 -11.19 14.59 12.21
C THR A 129 -10.26 15.75 12.57
N GLN A 130 -9.23 15.99 11.76
CA GLN A 130 -8.35 17.16 11.87
C GLN A 130 -9.04 18.40 11.32
#